data_AF-A0A378AWA6-F1
#
_entry.id   AF-A0A378AWA6-F1
#
_cell.length_a   1.000
_cell.length_b   1.000
_cell.length_c   1.000
_cell.angle_alpha   90.00
_cell.angle_beta   90.00
_cell.angle_gamma   90.00
#
_symmetry.space_group_name_H-M   'P 1'
#
loop_
_entity.id
_entity.type
_entity.pdbx_description
1 polymer ?
#
loop_
_entity_poly.entity_id
_entity_poly.type
_entity_poly.pdbx_seq_one_letter_code
_entity_poly.pdbx_strand_id
1 'polypeptide(L)'
;MDSLSDRWLKHKTITFEEIAGKGKNQLTFNQIALEEAGRYAAEDADVTLQLHLKMWPKLQQHEGPLNIFQHIEMPLVPVLSRVERNGVKIDPAVLHAHSQEIAQRLVELEQRAHEIAGEAFNLSSTKQLQTILFEKQGIKPLKKTPGGAPSTSEEVLEELALDYPLPKVILEYRGLAKLKSTIPISCR
;
A
#
# COMPACT_ATOMS: atom_id res chain seq x y z
N MET A 1 -15.64 1.34 13.41
CA MET A 1 -16.59 1.11 14.52
C MET A 1 -17.57 0.00 14.15
N ASP A 2 -18.12 0.01 12.94
CA ASP A 2 -19.12 -0.93 12.41
C ASP A 2 -18.79 -2.41 12.65
N SER A 3 -17.56 -2.84 12.33
CA SER A 3 -17.14 -4.23 12.56
C SER A 3 -17.10 -4.62 14.05
N LEU A 4 -16.82 -3.66 14.94
CA LEU A 4 -16.84 -3.89 16.38
C LEU A 4 -18.29 -4.00 16.89
N SER A 5 -19.17 -3.12 16.42
CA SER A 5 -20.59 -3.14 16.78
C SER A 5 -21.24 -4.47 16.38
N ASP A 6 -21.04 -4.94 15.15
CA ASP A 6 -21.60 -6.21 14.68
C ASP A 6 -21.06 -7.41 15.48
N ARG A 7 -19.75 -7.43 15.75
CA ARG A 7 -19.11 -8.51 16.51
C ARG A 7 -19.59 -8.58 17.97
N TRP A 8 -19.62 -7.45 18.67
CA TRP A 8 -19.79 -7.39 20.12
C TRP A 8 -21.21 -7.04 20.59
N LEU A 9 -21.95 -6.30 19.77
CA LEU A 9 -23.31 -5.85 20.06
C LEU A 9 -24.36 -6.55 19.20
N LYS A 10 -23.96 -7.24 18.11
CA LYS A 10 -24.89 -7.79 17.10
C LYS A 10 -25.79 -6.70 16.52
N HIS A 11 -25.25 -5.49 16.45
CA HIS A 11 -25.92 -4.28 16.00
C HIS A 11 -25.20 -3.74 14.77
N LYS A 12 -25.93 -3.53 13.68
CA LYS A 12 -25.42 -2.87 12.48
C LYS A 12 -25.62 -1.37 12.61
N THR A 13 -24.53 -0.63 12.57
CA THR A 13 -24.50 0.83 12.62
C THR A 13 -24.86 1.44 11.26
N ILE A 14 -25.37 2.67 11.29
CA ILE A 14 -25.59 3.51 10.12
C ILE A 14 -24.23 3.81 9.51
N THR A 15 -24.03 3.43 8.25
CA THR A 15 -22.76 3.73 7.58
C THR A 15 -22.70 5.16 7.07
N PHE A 16 -21.50 5.74 6.97
CA PHE A 16 -21.34 7.08 6.40
C PHE A 16 -21.90 7.17 4.98
N GLU A 17 -21.81 6.09 4.19
CA GLU A 17 -22.35 6.03 2.84
C GLU A 17 -23.89 6.09 2.78
N GLU A 18 -24.59 5.69 3.85
CA GLU A 18 -26.06 5.78 3.93
C GLU A 18 -26.54 7.22 4.07
N ILE A 19 -25.79 8.05 4.81
CA ILE A 19 -26.15 9.46 5.04
C ILE A 19 -25.52 10.43 4.02
N ALA A 20 -24.34 10.10 3.51
CA ALA A 20 -23.56 10.98 2.63
C ALA A 20 -23.55 10.54 1.16
N GLY A 21 -24.00 9.32 0.86
CA GLY A 21 -23.91 8.72 -0.48
C GLY A 21 -22.50 8.18 -0.79
N LYS A 22 -22.23 7.91 -2.08
CA LYS A 22 -20.97 7.29 -2.54
C LYS A 22 -20.34 8.03 -3.73
N GLY A 23 -19.03 7.86 -3.89
CA GLY A 23 -18.27 8.32 -5.05
C GLY A 23 -18.00 9.82 -5.06
N LYS A 24 -17.74 10.39 -6.25
CA LYS A 24 -17.34 11.80 -6.40
C LYS A 24 -18.40 12.82 -5.95
N ASN A 25 -19.67 12.41 -5.92
CA ASN A 25 -20.79 13.25 -5.49
C ASN A 25 -21.22 12.97 -4.04
N GLN A 26 -20.39 12.27 -3.27
CA GLN A 26 -20.63 12.08 -1.85
C GLN A 26 -20.68 13.45 -1.14
N LEU A 27 -21.71 13.63 -0.33
CA LEU A 27 -21.94 14.85 0.44
C LEU A 27 -20.89 15.00 1.54
N THR A 28 -20.52 16.23 1.84
CA THR A 28 -19.76 16.54 3.05
C THR A 28 -20.71 16.64 4.25
N PHE A 29 -20.24 16.35 5.47
CA PHE A 29 -21.11 16.24 6.64
C PHE A 29 -21.94 17.50 6.93
N ASN A 30 -21.42 18.69 6.60
CA ASN A 30 -22.12 19.96 6.71
C ASN A 30 -23.27 20.18 5.70
N GLN A 31 -23.44 19.28 4.72
CA GLN A 31 -24.51 19.31 3.72
C GLN A 31 -25.66 18.35 4.06
N ILE A 32 -25.52 17.55 5.11
CA ILE A 32 -26.49 16.54 5.53
C ILE A 32 -27.56 17.22 6.40
N ALA A 33 -28.81 16.77 6.27
CA ALA A 33 -29.90 17.26 7.10
C ALA A 33 -29.61 16.99 8.59
N LEU A 34 -29.98 17.95 9.45
CA LEU A 34 -29.62 17.93 10.87
C LEU A 34 -30.08 16.64 11.59
N GLU A 35 -31.28 16.16 11.28
CA GLU A 35 -31.83 14.94 11.88
C GLU A 35 -31.03 13.69 11.48
N GLU A 36 -30.68 13.55 10.21
CA GLU A 36 -29.88 12.41 9.73
C GLU A 36 -28.45 12.45 10.26
N ALA A 37 -27.83 13.65 10.26
CA ALA A 37 -26.53 13.87 10.87
C ALA A 37 -26.55 13.57 12.38
N GLY A 38 -27.62 13.97 13.07
CA GLY A 38 -27.82 13.72 14.49
C GLY A 38 -27.96 12.24 14.81
N ARG A 39 -28.76 11.50 14.04
CA ARG A 39 -28.90 10.04 14.22
C ARG A 39 -27.58 9.31 14.06
N TYR A 40 -26.81 9.63 13.02
CA TYR A 40 -25.49 9.05 12.78
C TYR A 40 -24.50 9.39 13.91
N ALA A 41 -24.34 10.68 14.25
CA ALA A 41 -23.36 11.11 15.24
C ALA A 41 -23.72 10.65 16.67
N ALA A 42 -25.01 10.61 17.02
CA ALA A 42 -25.46 10.13 18.32
C ALA A 42 -25.29 8.61 18.44
N GLU A 43 -25.54 7.86 17.35
CA GLU A 43 -25.31 6.42 17.32
C GLU A 43 -23.82 6.10 17.51
N ASP A 44 -22.91 6.81 16.84
CA ASP A 44 -21.46 6.67 17.05
C ASP A 44 -21.10 6.81 18.54
N ALA A 45 -21.61 7.84 19.21
CA ALA A 45 -21.33 8.08 20.62
C ALA A 45 -21.90 6.98 21.55
N ASP A 46 -23.15 6.58 21.33
CA ASP A 46 -23.81 5.53 22.12
C ASP A 46 -23.12 4.17 21.93
N VAL A 47 -22.89 3.77 20.69
CA VAL A 47 -22.24 2.49 20.35
C VAL A 47 -20.82 2.45 20.88
N THR A 48 -20.03 3.53 20.78
CA THR A 48 -18.69 3.58 21.37
C THR A 48 -18.72 3.37 22.89
N LEU A 49 -19.67 3.97 23.61
CA LEU A 49 -19.81 3.76 25.05
C LEU A 49 -20.20 2.32 25.37
N GLN A 50 -21.18 1.75 24.66
CA GLN A 50 -21.59 0.35 24.84
C GLN A 50 -20.44 -0.62 24.56
N LEU A 51 -19.64 -0.37 23.53
CA LEU A 51 -18.44 -1.16 23.22
C LEU A 51 -17.43 -1.07 24.36
N HIS A 52 -17.14 0.14 24.86
CA HIS A 52 -16.24 0.32 25.99
C HIS A 52 -16.73 -0.47 27.22
N LEU A 53 -18.00 -0.35 27.58
CA LEU A 53 -18.59 -1.05 28.73
C LEU A 53 -18.49 -2.59 28.60
N LYS A 54 -18.50 -3.15 27.38
CA LYS A 54 -18.29 -4.59 27.17
C LYS A 54 -16.83 -5.01 27.10
N MET A 55 -15.98 -4.20 26.48
CA MET A 55 -14.58 -4.55 26.20
C MET A 55 -13.67 -4.27 27.40
N TRP A 56 -13.93 -3.19 28.14
CA TRP A 56 -13.11 -2.79 29.28
C TRP A 56 -13.03 -3.85 30.38
N PRO A 57 -14.14 -4.45 30.85
CA PRO A 57 -14.06 -5.51 31.86
C PRO A 57 -13.29 -6.74 31.38
N LYS A 58 -13.32 -7.03 30.08
CA LYS A 58 -12.56 -8.15 29.49
C LYS A 58 -11.08 -7.86 29.41
N LEU A 59 -10.70 -6.63 29.09
CA LEU A 59 -9.30 -6.21 29.06
C LEU A 59 -8.65 -6.31 30.46
N GLN A 60 -9.42 -5.98 31.50
CA GLN A 60 -8.97 -6.06 32.89
C GLN A 60 -8.72 -7.49 33.39
N GLN A 61 -9.14 -8.53 32.66
CA GLN A 61 -8.91 -9.94 33.04
C GLN A 61 -7.44 -10.36 32.92
N HIS A 62 -6.61 -9.60 32.19
CA HIS A 62 -5.22 -9.93 31.95
C HIS A 62 -4.32 -8.70 32.16
N GLU A 63 -3.39 -8.76 33.12
CA GLU A 63 -2.51 -7.64 33.45
C GLU A 63 -1.60 -7.20 32.29
N GLY A 64 -1.10 -8.15 31.50
CA GLY A 64 -0.22 -7.85 30.36
C GLY A 64 -0.86 -6.93 29.31
N PRO A 65 -1.98 -7.35 28.67
CA PRO A 65 -2.73 -6.51 27.74
C PRO A 65 -3.22 -5.18 28.35
N LEU A 66 -3.66 -5.21 29.62
CA LEU A 66 -4.10 -4.00 30.31
C LEU A 66 -2.95 -2.98 30.45
N ASN A 67 -1.77 -3.44 30.85
CA ASN A 67 -0.60 -2.60 31.01
C ASN A 67 -0.18 -1.93 29.68
N ILE A 68 -0.17 -2.69 28.58
CA ILE A 68 0.13 -2.16 27.24
C ILE A 68 -0.89 -1.09 26.84
N PHE A 69 -2.18 -1.38 27.01
CA PHE A 69 -3.24 -0.43 26.65
C PHE A 69 -3.11 0.89 27.43
N GLN A 70 -2.90 0.83 28.74
CA GLN A 70 -2.87 2.02 29.61
C GLN A 70 -1.58 2.83 29.51
N HIS A 71 -0.43 2.17 29.37
CA HIS A 71 0.87 2.84 29.47
C HIS A 71 1.55 3.04 28.12
N ILE A 72 1.09 2.38 27.05
CA ILE A 72 1.66 2.50 25.71
C ILE A 72 0.62 3.07 24.75
N GLU A 73 -0.48 2.36 24.51
CA GLU A 73 -1.43 2.71 23.44
C GLU A 73 -2.16 4.04 23.71
N MET A 74 -2.80 4.19 24.87
CA MET A 74 -3.58 5.40 25.18
C MET A 74 -2.72 6.68 25.27
N PRO A 75 -1.52 6.65 25.90
CA PRO A 75 -0.61 7.81 25.89
C PRO A 75 -0.03 8.14 24.51
N LEU A 76 0.04 7.16 23.60
CA LEU A 76 0.56 7.35 22.24
C LEU A 76 -0.42 8.11 21.33
N VAL A 77 -1.74 7.99 21.56
CA VAL A 77 -2.77 8.70 20.76
C VAL A 77 -2.50 10.20 20.59
N PRO A 78 -2.30 11.01 21.66
CA PRO A 78 -2.00 12.43 21.50
C PRO A 78 -0.62 12.71 20.90
N VAL A 79 0.35 11.78 21.02
CA VAL A 79 1.66 11.91 20.38
C VAL A 79 1.51 11.77 18.86
N LEU A 80 0.80 10.75 18.38
CA LEU A 80 0.52 10.55 16.96
C LEU A 80 -0.20 11.75 16.37
N SER A 81 -1.22 12.27 17.05
CA SER A 81 -1.93 13.48 16.60
C SER A 81 -0.99 14.68 16.42
N ARG A 82 -0.02 14.88 17.33
CA ARG A 82 0.99 15.95 17.17
C ARG A 82 1.92 15.71 16.00
N VAL A 83 2.41 14.47 15.83
CA VAL A 83 3.31 14.11 14.73
C VAL A 83 2.61 14.30 13.39
N GLU A 84 1.37 13.82 13.25
CA GLU A 84 0.57 13.96 12.03
C GLU A 84 0.27 15.42 11.70
N ARG A 85 -0.10 16.24 12.70
CA ARG A 85 -0.40 17.67 12.51
C ARG A 85 0.85 18.52 12.21
N ASN A 86 2.01 18.14 12.74
CA ASN A 86 3.27 18.80 12.41
C ASN A 86 3.67 18.54 10.95
N GLY A 87 3.36 17.34 10.45
CA GLY A 87 3.72 16.90 9.12
C GLY A 87 5.24 16.77 8.93
N VAL A 88 5.64 16.63 7.67
CA VAL A 88 7.04 16.56 7.26
C VAL A 88 7.27 17.51 6.11
N LYS A 89 8.35 18.29 6.17
CA LYS A 89 8.71 19.20 5.08
C LYS A 89 9.29 18.39 3.93
N ILE A 90 8.67 18.51 2.76
CA ILE A 90 9.09 17.85 1.54
C ILE A 90 9.42 18.92 0.51
N ASP A 91 10.56 18.77 -0.17
CA ASP A 91 10.94 19.64 -1.28
C ASP A 91 10.40 19.07 -2.61
N PRO A 92 9.35 19.68 -3.20
CA PRO A 92 8.79 19.18 -4.44
C PRO A 92 9.72 19.35 -5.63
N ALA A 93 10.65 20.31 -5.61
CA ALA A 93 11.60 20.54 -6.71
C ALA A 93 12.64 19.42 -6.77
N VAL A 94 13.16 19.00 -5.62
CA VAL A 94 14.08 17.85 -5.53
C VAL A 94 13.39 16.57 -5.98
N LEU A 95 12.16 16.32 -5.53
CA LEU A 95 11.39 15.15 -5.97
C LEU A 95 11.10 15.18 -7.47
N HIS A 96 10.81 16.35 -8.04
CA HIS A 96 10.57 16.49 -9.46
C HIS A 96 11.84 16.23 -10.28
N ALA A 97 12.98 16.80 -9.88
CA ALA A 97 14.27 16.57 -10.53
C ALA A 97 14.66 15.08 -10.49
N HIS A 98 14.53 14.42 -9.34
CA HIS A 98 14.75 12.96 -9.22
C HIS A 98 13.78 12.17 -10.10
N SER A 99 12.51 12.57 -10.19
CA SER A 99 11.53 11.88 -11.05
C SER A 99 11.92 11.95 -12.53
N GLN A 100 12.45 13.09 -12.99
CA GLN A 100 12.96 13.25 -14.36
C GLN A 100 14.22 12.42 -14.60
N GLU A 101 15.18 12.41 -13.67
CA GLU A 101 16.38 11.58 -13.78
C GLU A 101 16.03 10.09 -13.87
N ILE A 102 15.12 9.62 -13.00
CA ILE A 102 14.66 8.24 -13.04
C ILE A 102 13.94 7.94 -14.37
N ALA A 103 13.13 8.87 -14.89
CA ALA A 103 12.48 8.70 -16.18
C ALA A 103 13.50 8.49 -17.31
N GLN A 104 14.55 9.30 -17.34
CA GLN A 104 15.61 9.19 -18.32
C GLN A 104 16.36 7.86 -18.19
N ARG A 105 16.74 7.47 -16.97
CA ARG A 105 17.39 6.17 -16.71
C ARG A 105 16.54 4.98 -17.11
N LEU A 106 15.22 5.04 -16.90
CA LEU A 106 14.31 3.96 -17.32
C LEU A 106 14.33 3.77 -18.84
N VAL A 107 14.35 4.86 -19.62
CA VAL A 107 14.47 4.79 -21.09
C VAL A 107 15.82 4.20 -21.49
N GLU A 108 16.91 4.61 -20.85
CA GLU A 108 18.25 4.05 -21.12
C GLU A 108 18.33 2.56 -20.79
N LEU A 109 17.77 2.12 -19.66
CA LEU A 109 17.74 0.71 -19.27
C LEU A 109 16.86 -0.13 -20.20
N GLU A 110 15.74 0.43 -20.65
CA GLU A 110 14.88 -0.22 -21.65
C GLU A 110 15.63 -0.43 -22.98
N GLN A 111 16.31 0.60 -23.49
CA GLN A 111 17.13 0.50 -24.70
C GLN A 111 18.24 -0.54 -24.54
N ARG A 112 18.99 -0.52 -23.44
CA ARG A 112 20.03 -1.53 -23.16
C ARG A 112 19.46 -2.94 -23.09
N ALA A 113 18.29 -3.11 -22.49
CA ALA A 113 17.64 -4.42 -22.43
C ALA A 113 17.21 -4.92 -23.82
N HIS A 114 16.69 -4.03 -24.68
CA HIS A 114 16.36 -4.36 -26.07
C HIS A 114 17.59 -4.71 -26.90
N GLU A 115 18.70 -3.98 -26.71
CA GLU A 115 19.99 -4.28 -27.36
C GLU A 115 20.53 -5.65 -26.96
N ILE A 116 20.51 -5.99 -25.67
CA ILE A 116 20.98 -7.30 -25.18
C ILE A 116 20.06 -8.44 -25.62
N ALA A 117 18.75 -8.21 -25.67
CA ALA A 117 17.76 -9.22 -26.08
C ALA A 117 17.66 -9.37 -27.61
N GLY A 118 18.09 -8.36 -28.38
CA GLY A 118 17.97 -8.32 -29.84
C GLY A 118 16.56 -8.01 -30.36
N GLU A 119 15.61 -7.69 -29.48
CA GLU A 119 14.24 -7.33 -29.84
C GLU A 119 13.59 -6.42 -28.79
N ALA A 120 12.56 -5.68 -29.21
CA ALA A 120 11.76 -4.85 -28.32
C ALA A 120 10.74 -5.71 -27.54
N PHE A 121 10.69 -5.52 -26.23
CA PHE A 121 9.71 -6.15 -25.34
C PHE A 121 9.42 -5.27 -24.13
N ASN A 122 8.34 -5.55 -23.41
CA ASN A 122 7.97 -4.83 -22.21
C ASN A 122 8.64 -5.43 -20.96
N LEU A 123 9.57 -4.68 -20.36
CA LEU A 123 10.28 -5.05 -19.14
C LEU A 123 9.37 -5.16 -17.89
N SER A 124 8.17 -4.59 -17.93
CA SER A 124 7.18 -4.76 -16.86
C SER A 124 6.37 -6.07 -17.00
N SER A 125 6.43 -6.74 -18.16
CA SER A 125 5.65 -7.96 -18.42
C SER A 125 6.44 -9.21 -18.04
N THR A 126 6.00 -9.88 -16.97
CA THR A 126 6.58 -11.14 -16.51
C THR A 126 6.56 -12.23 -17.56
N LYS A 127 5.51 -12.28 -18.41
CA LYS A 127 5.36 -13.27 -19.48
C LYS A 127 6.38 -13.06 -20.60
N GLN A 128 6.57 -11.83 -21.06
CA GLN A 128 7.54 -11.55 -22.12
C GLN A 128 8.96 -11.81 -21.64
N LEU A 129 9.27 -11.45 -20.39
CA LEU A 129 10.56 -11.74 -19.78
C LEU A 129 10.87 -13.24 -19.69
N GLN A 130 9.87 -14.07 -19.37
CA GLN A 130 10.04 -15.53 -19.36
C GLN A 130 10.44 -16.06 -20.75
N THR A 131 9.75 -15.60 -21.80
CA THR A 131 10.06 -15.99 -23.19
C THR A 131 11.48 -15.55 -23.58
N ILE A 132 11.88 -14.31 -23.30
CA ILE A 132 13.22 -13.83 -23.64
C ILE A 132 14.31 -14.61 -22.89
N LEU A 133 14.21 -14.72 -21.57
CA LEU A 133 15.26 -15.28 -20.72
C LEU A 133 15.39 -16.80 -20.90
N PHE A 134 14.28 -17.52 -20.90
CA PHE A 134 14.30 -18.98 -20.85
C PHE A 134 14.15 -19.64 -22.22
N GLU A 135 13.37 -19.07 -23.14
CA GLU A 135 13.18 -19.67 -24.47
C GLU A 135 14.21 -19.17 -25.48
N LYS A 136 14.47 -17.86 -25.55
CA LYS A 136 15.39 -17.29 -26.56
C LYS A 136 16.86 -17.32 -26.15
N GLN A 137 17.18 -16.91 -24.92
CA GLN A 137 18.54 -16.98 -24.41
C GLN A 137 18.91 -18.37 -23.86
N GLY A 138 17.93 -19.27 -23.69
CA GLY A 138 18.16 -20.65 -23.26
C GLY A 138 18.64 -20.79 -21.83
N ILE A 139 18.46 -19.78 -20.98
CA ILE A 139 18.85 -19.81 -19.57
C ILE A 139 18.00 -20.87 -18.86
N LYS A 140 18.61 -21.70 -18.01
CA LYS A 140 17.86 -22.70 -17.26
C LYS A 140 17.13 -22.04 -16.08
N PRO A 141 15.82 -22.26 -15.91
CA PRO A 141 15.08 -21.68 -14.79
C PRO A 141 15.44 -22.34 -13.46
N LEU A 142 15.82 -21.53 -12.48
CA LEU A 142 16.23 -21.97 -11.13
C LEU A 142 15.04 -22.36 -10.24
N LYS A 143 13.93 -21.60 -10.32
CA LYS A 143 12.68 -21.87 -9.60
C LYS A 143 11.50 -21.76 -10.57
N LYS A 144 10.43 -22.51 -10.29
CA LYS A 144 9.15 -22.43 -11.00
C LYS A 144 8.06 -21.89 -10.07
N THR A 145 7.13 -21.14 -10.64
CA THR A 145 5.92 -20.71 -9.95
C THR A 145 5.00 -21.91 -9.67
N PRO A 146 4.04 -21.81 -8.74
CA PRO A 146 3.05 -22.88 -8.48
C PRO A 146 2.26 -23.30 -9.73
N GLY A 147 2.14 -22.43 -10.74
CA GLY A 147 1.53 -22.71 -12.04
C GLY A 147 2.46 -23.36 -13.07
N GLY A 148 3.66 -23.79 -12.69
CA GLY A 148 4.62 -24.49 -13.56
C GLY A 148 5.46 -23.59 -14.48
N ALA A 149 5.14 -22.30 -14.59
CA ALA A 149 5.90 -21.34 -15.37
C ALA A 149 7.24 -20.98 -14.68
N PRO A 150 8.33 -20.76 -15.43
CA PRO A 150 9.60 -20.25 -14.90
C PRO A 150 9.43 -18.98 -14.06
N SER A 151 10.01 -18.92 -12.86
CA SER A 151 9.90 -17.73 -12.01
C SER A 151 10.78 -16.59 -12.54
N THR A 152 10.22 -15.38 -12.64
CA THR A 152 10.96 -14.12 -12.84
C THR A 152 10.87 -13.23 -11.60
N SER A 153 10.82 -13.85 -10.41
CA SER A 153 10.89 -13.17 -9.12
C SER A 153 12.24 -12.46 -8.95
N GLU A 154 12.26 -11.44 -8.09
CA GLU A 154 13.46 -10.64 -7.81
C GLU A 154 14.64 -11.53 -7.40
N GLU A 155 14.45 -12.44 -6.43
CA GLU A 155 15.47 -13.42 -6.00
C GLU A 155 16.07 -14.25 -7.16
N VAL A 156 15.25 -14.69 -8.11
CA VAL A 156 15.72 -15.52 -9.23
C VAL A 156 16.49 -14.68 -10.24
N LEU A 157 16.08 -13.42 -10.44
CA LEU A 157 16.78 -12.50 -11.31
C LEU A 157 18.11 -12.04 -10.70
N GLU A 158 18.22 -11.94 -9.37
CA GLU A 158 19.48 -11.64 -8.67
C GLU A 158 20.51 -12.76 -8.84
N GLU A 159 20.10 -14.02 -8.66
CA GLU A 159 20.98 -15.18 -8.88
C GLU A 159 21.45 -15.23 -10.34
N LEU A 160 20.53 -15.03 -11.29
CA LEU A 160 20.87 -15.00 -12.73
C LEU A 160 21.71 -13.78 -13.12
N ALA A 161 21.65 -12.67 -12.38
CA ALA A 161 22.43 -11.46 -12.66
C ALA A 161 23.93 -11.61 -12.37
N LEU A 162 24.34 -12.67 -11.65
CA LEU A 162 25.75 -12.99 -11.45
C LEU A 162 26.42 -13.43 -12.76
N ASP A 163 25.68 -14.19 -13.58
CA ASP A 163 26.21 -14.81 -14.81
C ASP A 163 25.74 -14.09 -16.08
N TYR A 164 24.58 -13.42 -16.05
CA TYR A 164 23.94 -12.83 -17.23
C TYR A 164 23.68 -11.33 -17.09
N PRO A 165 23.98 -10.52 -18.14
CA PRO A 165 23.81 -9.07 -18.08
C PRO A 165 22.33 -8.63 -18.18
N LEU A 166 21.47 -9.39 -18.87
CA LEU A 166 20.07 -9.02 -19.07
C LEU A 166 19.25 -9.03 -17.76
N PRO A 167 19.29 -10.07 -16.91
CA PRO A 167 18.64 -10.06 -15.59
C PRO A 167 19.05 -8.88 -14.72
N LYS A 168 20.33 -8.47 -14.77
CA LYS A 168 20.84 -7.32 -14.02
C LYS A 168 20.16 -6.01 -14.43
N VAL A 169 20.04 -5.76 -15.73
CA VAL A 169 19.36 -4.56 -16.27
C VAL A 169 17.87 -4.58 -15.95
N ILE A 170 17.21 -5.74 -16.05
CA ILE A 170 15.78 -5.88 -15.71
C ILE A 170 15.53 -5.60 -14.22
N LEU A 171 16.41 -6.08 -13.35
CA LEU A 171 16.29 -5.87 -11.91
C LEU A 171 16.42 -4.38 -11.56
N GLU A 172 17.41 -3.70 -12.13
CA GLU A 172 17.60 -2.26 -11.97
C GLU A 172 16.39 -1.47 -12.51
N TYR A 173 15.88 -1.83 -13.69
CA TYR A 173 14.67 -1.22 -14.26
C TYR A 173 13.46 -1.36 -13.35
N ARG A 174 13.21 -2.56 -12.81
CA ARG A 174 12.07 -2.82 -11.91
C ARG A 174 12.18 -2.05 -10.60
N GLY A 175 13.40 -1.97 -10.03
CA GLY A 175 13.66 -1.17 -8.83
C GLY A 175 13.33 0.30 -9.05
N LEU A 176 13.85 0.89 -10.13
CA LEU A 176 13.60 2.29 -10.49
C LEU A 176 12.13 2.56 -10.87
N ALA A 177 11.50 1.66 -11.60
CA ALA A 177 10.09 1.79 -11.99
C ALA A 177 9.16 1.78 -10.76
N LYS A 178 9.45 0.90 -9.79
CA LYS A 178 8.74 0.85 -8.50
C LYS A 178 8.97 2.12 -7.67
N LEU A 179 10.20 2.62 -7.63
CA LEU A 179 10.51 3.86 -6.91
C LEU A 179 9.73 5.04 -7.48
N LYS A 180 9.65 5.15 -8.81
CA LYS A 180 8.90 6.20 -9.52
C LYS A 180 7.38 6.10 -9.32
N SER A 181 6.81 4.89 -9.25
CA SER A 181 5.36 4.68 -9.13
C SER A 181 4.84 4.75 -7.69
N THR A 182 5.67 4.41 -6.70
CA THR A 182 5.30 4.40 -5.27
C THR A 182 5.67 5.70 -4.53
N ILE A 183 6.71 6.42 -4.99
CA ILE A 183 7.04 7.77 -4.51
C ILE A 183 6.72 8.83 -5.59
N PRO A 184 5.51 8.86 -6.18
CA PRO A 184 5.13 10.00 -6.99
C PRO A 184 4.86 11.17 -6.05
N ILE A 185 5.13 12.36 -6.59
CA ILE A 185 4.51 13.71 -6.53
C ILE A 185 3.12 13.85 -5.81
N SER A 186 2.53 12.78 -5.27
CA SER A 186 1.32 12.73 -4.45
C SER A 186 1.43 13.37 -3.05
N CYS A 187 2.56 14.03 -2.73
CA CYS A 187 2.60 15.03 -1.66
C CYS A 187 1.82 16.27 -2.12
N ARG A 188 0.49 16.15 -2.19
CA ARG A 188 -0.43 17.28 -2.20
C ARG A 188 -0.67 17.76 -0.77
#